data_AF-J9RSF8-F1
#
_entry.id   AF-J9RSF8-F1
#
_cell.length_a   1.000
_cell.length_b   1.000
_cell.length_c   1.000
_cell.angle_alpha   90.00
_cell.angle_beta   90.00
_cell.angle_gamma   90.00
#
_symmetry.space_group_name_H-M   'P 1'
#
loop_
_entity.id
_entity.type
_entity.pdbx_description
1 polymer ?
#
loop_
_entity_poly.entity_id
_entity_poly.type
_entity_poly.pdbx_seq_one_letter_code
_entity_poly.pdbx_strand_id
1 'polypeptide(L)' 'VMYDYEDKINQAVFPGLQGGPHNHTISGLAVALKQARTPEYKAYQEQVLSNCSKFAQSLIEKGYELVSGGTE' A
#
# COMPACT_ATOMS: atom_id res chain seq x y z
N VAL A 1 13.61 -23.60 9.62
CA VAL A 1 12.20 -23.85 9.27
C VAL A 1 12.12 -23.98 7.76
N MET A 2 11.56 -25.06 7.24
CA MET A 2 11.27 -25.19 5.80
C MET A 2 9.87 -24.61 5.56
N TYR A 3 9.74 -23.66 4.65
CA TYR A 3 8.45 -23.08 4.28
C TYR A 3 7.82 -23.86 3.13
N ASP A 4 6.50 -23.99 3.19
CA ASP A 4 5.67 -24.68 2.19
C ASP A 4 4.49 -23.76 1.81
N TYR A 5 4.82 -22.56 1.35
CA TYR A 5 3.83 -21.52 1.00
C TYR A 5 3.69 -21.33 -0.50
N GLU A 6 4.79 -21.36 -1.25
CA GLU A 6 4.82 -21.00 -2.68
C GLU A 6 3.82 -21.82 -3.50
N ASP A 7 3.94 -23.15 -3.46
CA ASP A 7 3.06 -24.04 -4.23
C ASP A 7 1.60 -23.92 -3.77
N LYS A 8 1.36 -23.87 -2.45
CA LYS A 8 0.02 -23.77 -1.90
C LYS A 8 -0.68 -22.47 -2.29
N ILE A 9 0.04 -21.34 -2.25
CA ILE A 9 -0.51 -20.03 -2.63
C ILE A 9 -0.72 -19.97 -4.15
N ASN A 10 0.26 -20.39 -4.95
CA ASN A 10 0.15 -20.36 -6.41
C ASN A 10 -1.02 -21.24 -6.91
N GLN A 11 -1.17 -22.45 -6.37
CA GLN A 11 -2.25 -23.38 -6.72
C GLN A 11 -3.63 -22.89 -6.26
N ALA A 12 -3.70 -22.21 -5.11
CA ALA A 12 -4.94 -21.58 -4.64
C ALA A 12 -5.39 -20.44 -5.57
N VAL A 13 -4.45 -19.67 -6.14
CA VAL A 13 -4.75 -18.64 -7.14
C VAL A 13 -5.25 -19.28 -8.44
N PHE A 14 -4.45 -20.16 -9.04
CA PHE A 14 -4.80 -20.89 -10.25
C PHE A 14 -4.28 -22.34 -10.15
N PRO A 15 -5.13 -23.35 -10.40
CA PRO A 15 -6.50 -23.28 -10.91
C PRO A 15 -7.57 -23.11 -9.82
N GLY A 16 -7.21 -22.85 -8.56
CA GLY A 16 -8.13 -22.87 -7.43
C GLY A 16 -9.31 -21.87 -7.52
N LEU A 17 -9.02 -20.58 -7.71
CA LEU A 17 -10.04 -19.52 -7.61
C LEU A 17 -10.15 -18.62 -8.85
N GLN A 18 -9.09 -18.49 -9.65
CA GLN A 18 -9.05 -17.63 -10.84
C GLN A 18 -8.81 -18.44 -12.11
N GLY A 19 -9.12 -17.82 -13.25
CA GLY A 19 -8.85 -18.34 -14.60
C GLY A 19 -7.66 -17.63 -15.26
N GLY A 20 -7.89 -16.97 -16.40
CA GLY A 20 -6.84 -16.29 -17.15
C GLY A 20 -6.32 -15.01 -16.44
N PRO A 21 -5.01 -14.73 -16.47
CA PRO A 21 -4.44 -13.55 -15.83
C PRO A 21 -4.75 -12.26 -16.60
N HIS A 22 -4.90 -11.14 -15.87
CA HIS A 22 -5.13 -9.82 -16.45
C HIS A 22 -3.79 -9.14 -16.80
N ASN A 23 -3.15 -9.59 -17.88
CA ASN A 23 -1.79 -9.18 -18.26
C ASN A 23 -1.61 -7.66 -18.48
N HIS A 24 -2.65 -6.95 -18.91
CA HIS A 24 -2.60 -5.49 -19.05
C HIS A 24 -2.46 -4.80 -17.68
N THR A 25 -3.18 -5.29 -16.66
CA THR A 25 -3.05 -4.82 -15.27
C THR A 25 -1.69 -5.19 -14.69
N ILE A 26 -1.20 -6.41 -14.91
CA ILE A 26 0.13 -6.85 -14.44
C ILE A 26 1.24 -5.97 -15.03
N SER A 27 1.11 -5.59 -16.31
CA SER A 27 2.03 -4.65 -16.96
C SER A 27 2.00 -3.26 -16.31
N GLY A 28 0.79 -2.75 -16.02
CA GLY A 28 0.62 -1.49 -15.27
C GLY A 28 1.23 -1.55 -13.87
N LEU A 29 1.06 -2.68 -13.17
CA LEU A 29 1.65 -2.92 -11.85
C LEU A 29 3.19 -2.88 -11.91
N ALA A 30 3.81 -3.47 -12.93
CA ALA A 30 5.26 -3.41 -13.10
C ALA A 30 5.78 -1.96 -13.24
N VAL A 31 5.04 -1.11 -13.97
CA VAL A 31 5.37 0.32 -14.10
C VAL A 31 5.24 1.03 -12.74
N ALA A 32 4.15 0.81 -12.01
CA ALA A 32 3.94 1.41 -10.69
C ALA A 32 5.01 0.97 -9.68
N LEU A 33 5.39 -0.31 -9.68
CA LEU A 33 6.47 -0.84 -8.82
C LEU A 33 7.82 -0.20 -9.15
N LYS A 34 8.10 0.09 -10.43
CA LYS A 34 9.30 0.83 -10.82
C LYS A 34 9.28 2.26 -10.27
N GLN A 35 8.13 2.95 -10.35
CA GLN A 35 7.97 4.29 -9.78
C GLN A 35 8.15 4.27 -8.25
N ALA A 36 7.63 3.25 -7.57
CA ALA A 36 7.73 3.12 -6.12
C ALA A 36 9.17 3.01 -5.59
N ARG A 37 10.15 2.71 -6.45
CA ARG A 37 11.57 2.60 -6.12
C ARG A 37 12.35 3.90 -6.29
N THR A 38 11.74 4.98 -6.77
CA THR A 38 12.45 6.23 -7.02
C THR A 38 12.56 7.12 -5.76
N PRO A 39 13.59 7.97 -5.66
CA PRO A 39 13.72 8.93 -4.56
C PRO A 39 12.53 9.90 -4.46
N GLU A 40 11.95 10.29 -5.59
CA GLU A 40 10.79 11.19 -5.64
C GLU A 40 9.56 10.52 -5.04
N TYR A 41 9.38 9.21 -5.26
CA TYR A 41 8.30 8.46 -4.63
C TYR A 41 8.47 8.39 -3.11
N LYS A 42 9.71 8.24 -2.61
CA LYS A 42 9.98 8.32 -1.17
C LYS A 42 9.61 9.70 -0.61
N ALA A 43 10.03 10.78 -1.28
CA ALA A 43 9.69 12.15 -0.88
C ALA A 43 8.17 12.39 -0.91
N TYR A 44 7.47 11.83 -1.90
CA TYR A 44 6.01 11.84 -1.96
C TYR A 44 5.38 11.17 -0.73
N GLN A 45 5.85 9.98 -0.34
CA GLN A 45 5.33 9.28 0.85
C GLN A 45 5.63 10.03 2.16
N GLU A 46 6.81 10.64 2.30
CA GLU A 46 7.13 11.51 3.43
C GLU A 46 6.18 12.72 3.51
N GLN A 47 5.83 13.30 2.37
CA GLN A 47 4.86 14.39 2.30
C GLN A 47 3.44 13.94 2.66
N VAL A 48 3.04 12.71 2.32
CA VAL A 48 1.74 12.13 2.73
C VAL A 48 1.63 12.09 4.25
N LEU A 49 2.65 11.57 4.94
CA LEU A 49 2.66 11.50 6.41
C LEU A 49 2.66 12.90 7.03
N SER A 50 3.53 13.80 6.54
CA SER A 50 3.61 15.19 7.01
C SER A 50 2.26 15.91 6.89
N ASN A 51 1.58 15.73 5.76
CA ASN A 51 0.25 16.30 5.53
C ASN A 51 -0.79 15.71 6.50
N CYS A 52 -0.78 14.40 6.72
CA CYS A 52 -1.72 13.74 7.62
C CYS A 52 -1.53 14.23 9.06
N SER A 53 -0.29 14.32 9.54
CA SER A 53 0.03 14.87 10.86
C SER A 53 -0.42 16.32 11.00
N LYS A 54 -0.20 17.16 9.98
CA LYS A 54 -0.66 18.56 10.02
C LYS A 54 -2.18 18.67 9.99
N PHE A 55 -2.85 17.79 9.24
CA PHE A 55 -4.30 17.74 9.18
C PHE A 55 -4.89 17.32 10.52
N ALA A 56 -4.36 16.25 11.13
CA ALA A 56 -4.75 15.80 12.47
C ALA A 56 -4.58 16.90 13.53
N GLN A 57 -3.42 17.56 13.53
CA GLN A 57 -3.18 18.72 14.41
C GLN A 57 -4.24 19.81 14.21
N SER A 58 -4.55 20.14 12.96
CA SER A 58 -5.53 21.19 12.63
C SER A 58 -6.96 20.84 13.08
N LEU A 59 -7.32 19.55 13.08
CA LEU A 59 -8.60 19.08 13.60
C LEU A 59 -8.65 19.17 15.13
N ILE A 60 -7.59 18.75 15.82
CA ILE A 60 -7.49 18.83 17.28
C ILE A 60 -7.55 20.29 17.74
N GLU A 61 -6.84 21.20 17.06
CA GLU A 61 -6.89 22.65 17.33
C GLU A 61 -8.31 23.24 17.15
N LYS A 62 -9.15 22.60 16.34
CA LYS A 62 -10.56 22.97 16.12
C LYS A 62 -11.52 22.29 17.11
N GLY A 63 -11.00 21.55 18.10
CA GLY A 63 -11.79 20.88 19.13
C GLY A 63 -12.39 19.54 18.71
N TYR A 64 -11.92 18.96 17.60
CA TYR A 64 -12.31 17.60 17.22
C TYR A 64 -11.49 16.59 18.00
N GLU A 65 -12.14 15.52 18.44
CA GLU A 65 -11.48 14.37 19.04
C GLU A 65 -11.13 13.34 17.95
N LEU A 66 -9.88 12.89 17.94
CA LEU A 66 -9.44 11.80 17.07
C LEU A 66 -9.31 10.53 17.89
N VAL A 67 -9.85 9.41 17.38
CA VAL A 67 -9.62 8.09 17.98
C VAL A 67 -8.11 7.84 18.04
N SER A 68 -7.61 7.34 19.18
CA SER A 68 -6.18 7.18 19.50
C SER A 68 -5.35 8.46 19.64
N GLY A 69 -5.96 9.65 19.51
CA GLY A 69 -5.31 10.94 19.74
C GLY A 69 -4.46 11.48 18.59
N GLY A 70 -4.37 10.77 17.46
CA GLY A 70 -3.56 11.17 16.32
C GLY A 70 -3.53 10.15 15.19
N THR A 71 -2.45 10.16 14.42
CA THR A 71 -2.17 9.26 13.29
C THR A 71 -0.67 9.04 13.17
N GLU A 72 -0.26 7.87 12.68
CA GLU A 72 1.13 7.51 12.35
C GLU A 72 1.30 7.24 10.85
#